data_AF-A0A9E5Y8J7-F1
#
_entry.id   AF-A0A9E5Y8J7-F1
#
_cell.length_a   1.000
_cell.length_b   1.000
_cell.length_c   1.000
_cell.angle_alpha   90.00
_cell.angle_beta   90.00
_cell.angle_gamma   90.00
#
_symmetry.space_group_name_H-M   'P 1'
#
loop_
_entity.id
_entity.type
_entity.pdbx_description
1 polymer ?
#
loop_
_entity_poly.entity_id
_entity_poly.type
_entity_poly.pdbx_seq_one_letter_code
_entity_poly.pdbx_strand_id
1 'polypeptide(L)' 'MVSLRDVFFYAAPRPITPYYPQISLILQSEFSKLLANKQTPEETVKSAALKISRVVK' A
#
# COMPACT_ATOMS: atom_id res chain seq x y z
N MET A 1 -9.28 13.13 -19.30
CA MET A 1 -8.24 12.07 -19.29
C MET A 1 -6.97 12.67 -18.75
N VAL A 2 -6.31 12.02 -17.79
CA VAL A 2 -5.00 12.45 -17.29
C VAL A 2 -3.94 12.14 -18.36
N SER A 3 -3.05 13.07 -18.67
CA SER A 3 -1.99 12.83 -19.66
C SER A 3 -0.88 11.97 -19.06
N LEU A 4 -0.18 11.17 -19.88
CA LEU A 4 0.98 10.40 -19.42
C LEU A 4 2.06 11.29 -18.80
N ARG A 5 2.22 12.52 -19.32
CA ARG A 5 3.12 13.53 -18.75
C ARG A 5 2.77 13.79 -17.29
N ASP A 6 1.50 14.05 -16.98
CA ASP A 6 1.08 14.35 -15.61
C ASP A 6 1.32 13.17 -14.66
N VAL A 7 1.11 11.93 -15.13
CA VAL A 7 1.41 10.73 -14.35
C VAL A 7 2.89 10.65 -13.98
N PHE A 8 3.79 10.85 -14.96
CA PHE A 8 5.23 10.79 -14.71
C PHE A 8 5.76 11.98 -13.89
N PHE A 9 5.10 13.14 -13.93
CA PHE A 9 5.52 14.33 -13.19
C PHE A 9 5.06 14.35 -11.74
N TYR A 10 3.87 13.81 -11.44
CA TYR A 10 3.26 13.94 -10.11
C TYR A 10 3.20 12.64 -9.30
N ALA A 11 3.38 11.47 -9.92
CA ALA A 11 3.43 10.22 -9.18
C ALA A 11 4.75 10.08 -8.40
N ALA A 12 4.66 9.54 -7.19
CA ALA A 12 5.85 9.14 -6.45
C ALA A 12 6.44 7.84 -7.04
N PRO A 13 7.77 7.75 -7.22
CA PRO A 13 8.40 6.49 -7.61
C PRO A 13 8.18 5.43 -6.53
N ARG A 14 8.09 4.16 -6.95
CA ARG A 14 7.99 3.06 -6.00
C ARG A 14 9.31 2.94 -5.20
N PRO A 15 9.27 2.57 -3.92
CA PRO A 15 10.48 2.36 -3.12
C PRO A 15 11.40 1.28 -3.71
N ILE A 16 12.69 1.57 -3.80
CA ILE A 16 13.71 0.60 -4.23
C ILE A 16 14.12 -0.25 -3.00
N THR A 17 13.36 -1.32 -2.75
CA THR A 17 13.61 -2.24 -1.63
C THR A 17 13.31 -3.68 -2.04
N PRO A 18 14.12 -4.67 -1.60
CA PRO A 18 13.85 -6.08 -1.88
C PRO A 18 12.53 -6.57 -1.26
N TYR A 19 11.98 -5.83 -0.30
CA TYR A 19 10.73 -6.18 0.39
C TYR A 19 9.48 -5.60 -0.29
N TYR A 20 9.63 -4.87 -1.40
CA TYR A 20 8.53 -4.19 -2.05
C TYR A 20 7.38 -5.11 -2.47
N PRO A 21 7.63 -6.33 -3.00
CA PRO A 21 6.57 -7.28 -3.30
C PRO A 21 5.72 -7.64 -2.06
N GLN A 22 6.36 -7.89 -0.92
CA GLN A 22 5.68 -8.20 0.34
C GLN A 22 4.86 -7.01 0.86
N ILE A 23 5.41 -5.79 0.77
CA ILE A 23 4.68 -4.56 1.11
C ILE A 23 3.41 -4.44 0.25
N SER A 24 3.53 -4.68 -1.06
CA SER A 24 2.39 -4.61 -1.98
C SER A 24 1.30 -5.64 -1.64
N LEU A 25 1.69 -6.88 -1.31
CA LEU A 25 0.75 -7.93 -0.90
C LEU A 25 0.03 -7.59 0.41
N ILE A 26 0.74 -7.04 1.39
CA ILE A 26 0.15 -6.59 2.66
C ILE A 26 -0.90 -5.51 2.38
N LEU A 27 -0.54 -4.48 1.62
CA LEU A 27 -1.46 -3.39 1.28
C LEU A 27 -2.70 -3.92 0.55
N GLN A 28 -2.52 -4.77 -0.47
CA GLN A 28 -3.64 -5.36 -1.22
C GLN A 28 -4.58 -6.16 -0.32
N SER A 29 -4.04 -6.97 0.60
CA SER A 29 -4.85 -7.75 1.54
C SER A 29 -5.63 -6.86 2.51
N GLU A 30 -5.02 -5.81 3.06
CA GLU A 30 -5.68 -4.92 4.01
C GLU A 30 -6.77 -4.09 3.32
N PHE A 31 -6.49 -3.54 2.13
CA PHE A 31 -7.51 -2.87 1.31
C PHE A 31 -8.69 -3.79 0.97
N SER A 32 -8.45 -5.05 0.65
CA SER A 32 -9.53 -6.00 0.34
C SER A 32 -10.43 -6.25 1.55
N LYS A 33 -9.88 -6.26 2.77
CA LYS A 33 -10.67 -6.40 4.01
C LYS A 33 -11.51 -5.16 4.28
N LEU A 34 -10.94 -3.98 4.06
CA LEU A 34 -11.67 -2.71 4.14
C LEU A 34 -12.87 -2.70 3.18
N LEU A 35 -12.63 -3.04 1.90
CA LEU A 35 -13.69 -3.10 0.88
C LEU A 35 -14.78 -4.14 1.19
N ALA A 36 -14.41 -5.23 1.87
CA ALA A 36 -15.35 -6.24 2.34
C ALA A 36 -16.04 -5.87 3.67
N ASN A 37 -15.87 -4.63 4.16
CA ASN A 37 -16.40 -4.16 5.46
C ASN A 37 -15.97 -5.01 6.66
N LYS A 38 -14.80 -5.67 6.58
CA LYS A 38 -14.25 -6.50 7.67
C LYS A 38 -13.41 -5.70 8.66
N GLN A 39 -13.05 -4.46 8.31
CA GLN A 39 -12.23 -3.54 9.11
C GLN A 39 -12.64 -2.09 8.79
N THR A 40 -12.43 -1.18 9.74
CA THR A 40 -12.54 0.27 9.47
C THR A 40 -11.31 0.80 8.73
N PRO A 41 -11.35 2.00 8.12
CA PRO A 41 -10.18 2.63 7.53
C PRO A 41 -9.00 2.77 8.51
N GLU A 42 -9.27 3.17 9.75
CA GLU A 42 -8.26 3.39 10.79
C GLU A 42 -7.59 2.07 11.19
N GLU A 43 -8.38 1.00 11.37
CA GLU A 43 -7.88 -0.33 11.68
C GLU A 43 -7.02 -0.88 10.54
N THR A 44 -7.45 -0.67 9.30
CA THR A 44 -6.76 -1.11 8.08
C THR A 44 -5.38 -0.47 7.99
N VAL A 45 -5.30 0.85 8.18
CA VAL A 45 -4.02 1.59 8.13
C VAL A 45 -3.09 1.15 9.26
N LYS A 46 -3.60 1.03 10.49
CA LYS A 46 -2.81 0.60 11.65
C LYS A 46 -2.26 -0.82 11.48
N SER A 47 -3.10 -1.73 10.99
CA SER A 47 -2.72 -3.13 10.72
C SER A 47 -1.70 -3.23 9.59
N ALA A 48 -1.89 -2.50 8.49
CA ALA A 48 -0.93 -2.45 7.38
C ALA A 48 0.44 -1.94 7.84
N ALA A 49 0.48 -0.83 8.59
CA ALA A 49 1.71 -0.26 9.12
C ALA A 49 2.48 -1.25 10.01
N LEU A 50 1.78 -1.93 10.93
CA LEU A 50 2.38 -2.93 11.82
C LEU A 50 2.92 -4.15 11.05
N LYS A 51 2.25 -4.56 9.97
CA LYS A 51 2.69 -5.70 9.16
C LYS A 51 3.91 -5.34 8.30
N ILE A 52 3.89 -4.14 7.70
CA ILE A 52 5.01 -3.64 6.89
C ILE A 52 6.26 -3.51 7.76
N SER A 53 6.17 -2.96 8.97
CA SER A 53 7.33 -2.80 9.87
C SER A 53 7.96 -4.12 10.32
N ARG A 54 7.24 -5.24 10.23
CA ARG A 54 7.79 -6.57 10.53
C ARG A 54 8.58 -7.17 9.35
N VAL A 55 8.29 -6.71 8.13
CA VAL A 55 8.94 -7.16 6.90
C VAL A 55 10.14 -6.28 6.58
N VAL A 56 9.99 -4.97 6.75
CA VAL A 56 11.07 -4.00 6.61
C VAL A 56 11.88 -4.01 7.91
N LYS A 57 12.86 -4.91 7.98
CA LYS A 57 13.93 -4.89 9.00
C LYS A 57 15.18 -4.25 8.44
#